data_AF-A0A822GFV2-F1
#
_entry.id   AF-A0A822GFV2-F1
#
_cell.length_a   1.000
_cell.length_b   1.000
_cell.length_c   1.000
_cell.angle_alpha   90.00
_cell.angle_beta   90.00
_cell.angle_gamma   90.00
#
_symmetry.space_group_name_H-M   'P 1'
#
loop_
_entity.id
_entity.type
_entity.pdbx_description
1 polymer ?
#
loop_
_entity_poly.entity_id
_entity_poly.type
_entity_poly.pdbx_seq_one_letter_code
_entity_poly.pdbx_strand_id
1 'polypeptide(L)'
;RSSANIGISRFYEPIYEITFVITNTGKVYGSEVPQLYLGFPSEAEEPPKVLRGFERVYLAAGESKQVSLVLTQKDISYWNVVNQIWTIARGTYTVWISTSANNFDVKLQRSFNI
;
A
#
# COMPACT_ATOMS: atom_id res chain seq x y z
N ARG A 1 2.54 -36.58 -13.20
CA ARG A 1 1.87 -35.84 -12.10
C ARG A 1 2.81 -34.73 -11.65
N SER A 2 2.71 -33.53 -12.23
CA SER A 2 3.40 -32.33 -11.72
C SER A 2 2.74 -31.12 -12.35
N SER A 3 1.68 -30.64 -11.70
CA SER A 3 0.98 -29.41 -12.07
C SER A 3 0.45 -28.78 -10.79
N ALA A 4 1.26 -28.00 -10.09
CA ALA A 4 0.82 -27.02 -9.08
C ALA A 4 2.05 -26.33 -8.49
N ASN A 5 2.17 -25.01 -8.68
CA ASN A 5 2.81 -24.01 -7.79
C ASN A 5 3.40 -22.78 -8.52
N ILE A 6 3.35 -22.72 -9.86
CA ILE A 6 3.86 -21.56 -10.62
C ILE A 6 2.95 -20.31 -10.50
N GLY A 7 1.66 -20.48 -10.14
CA GLY A 7 0.70 -19.37 -10.06
C GLY A 7 0.77 -18.52 -8.79
N ILE A 8 1.20 -19.08 -7.66
CA ILE A 8 1.22 -18.39 -6.35
C ILE A 8 2.55 -17.73 -6.02
N SER A 9 3.63 -18.08 -6.72
CA SER A 9 4.97 -17.51 -6.45
C SER A 9 5.03 -16.03 -6.85
N ARG A 10 4.39 -15.66 -7.97
CA ARG A 10 4.41 -14.28 -8.49
C ARG A 10 3.62 -13.30 -7.62
N PHE A 11 2.65 -13.77 -6.84
CA PHE A 11 1.83 -12.91 -5.99
C PHE A 11 2.63 -12.09 -4.98
N TYR A 12 3.77 -12.60 -4.53
CA TYR A 12 4.63 -11.93 -3.57
C TYR A 12 5.81 -11.21 -4.23
N GLU A 13 5.84 -11.13 -5.57
CA GLU A 13 6.85 -10.33 -6.27
C GLU A 13 6.56 -8.84 -6.01
N PRO A 14 7.61 -8.06 -5.67
CA PRO A 14 7.48 -6.63 -5.50
C PRO A 14 7.21 -5.98 -6.86
N ILE A 15 6.17 -5.13 -6.93
CA ILE A 15 5.80 -4.40 -8.15
C ILE A 15 6.09 -2.91 -7.99
N TYR A 16 5.72 -2.33 -6.85
CA TYR A 16 5.97 -0.92 -6.56
C TYR A 16 6.61 -0.75 -5.18
N GLU A 17 7.55 0.17 -5.07
CA GLU A 17 8.08 0.64 -3.80
C GLU A 17 7.62 2.08 -3.57
N ILE A 18 6.96 2.31 -2.44
CA ILE A 18 6.44 3.61 -2.06
C ILE A 18 7.32 4.18 -0.95
N THR A 19 8.10 5.20 -1.31
CA THR A 19 9.07 5.83 -0.42
C THR A 19 8.59 7.20 0.04
N PHE A 20 8.75 7.50 1.32
CA PHE A 20 8.46 8.83 1.89
C PHE A 20 9.32 9.09 3.12
N VAL A 21 9.38 10.34 3.58
CA VAL A 21 10.14 10.75 4.77
C VAL A 21 9.18 11.09 5.89
N ILE A 22 9.47 10.58 7.09
CA ILE A 22 8.82 10.99 8.34
C ILE A 22 9.82 11.79 9.16
N THR A 23 9.39 12.92 9.69
CA THR A 23 10.15 13.76 10.60
C THR A 23 9.42 13.88 11.93
N ASN A 24 10.10 13.60 13.05
CA ASN A 24 9.57 13.91 14.38
C ASN A 24 9.80 15.39 14.68
N THR A 25 8.74 16.19 14.55
CA THR A 25 8.77 17.63 14.81
C THR A 25 8.52 17.97 16.30
N GLY A 26 8.33 16.96 17.14
CA GLY A 26 8.14 17.11 18.58
C GLY A 26 9.46 17.29 19.34
N LYS A 27 9.34 17.46 20.66
CA LYS A 27 10.48 17.65 21.58
C LYS A 27 10.93 16.37 22.29
N VAL A 28 10.23 15.26 22.05
CA VAL A 28 10.44 13.99 22.75
C VAL A 28 10.65 12.85 21.75
N TYR A 29 11.36 11.82 22.18
CA TYR A 29 11.43 10.56 21.45
C TYR A 29 10.02 9.96 21.34
N GLY A 30 9.68 9.46 20.15
CA GLY A 30 8.36 8.93 19.87
C GLY A 30 8.38 7.91 18.73
N SER A 31 7.20 7.39 18.42
CA SER A 31 7.01 6.53 17.26
C SER A 31 5.79 6.95 16.48
N GLU A 32 5.84 6.78 15.16
CA GLU A 32 4.72 6.97 14.25
C GLU A 32 4.46 5.67 13.47
N VAL A 33 3.21 5.42 13.09
CA VAL A 33 2.82 4.27 12.26
C VAL A 33 2.21 4.80 10.95
N PRO A 34 3.03 5.14 9.95
CA PRO A 34 2.52 5.40 8.61
C PRO A 34 1.76 4.20 8.06
N GLN A 35 0.62 4.46 7.45
CA GLN A 35 -0.26 3.48 6.84
C GLN A 35 -0.41 3.81 5.35
N LEU A 36 -0.16 2.81 4.51
CA LEU A 36 -0.34 2.86 3.08
C LEU A 36 -1.67 2.24 2.70
N TYR A 37 -2.49 3.05 2.04
CA TYR A 37 -3.76 2.63 1.50
C TYR A 37 -3.77 2.72 -0.02
N LEU A 38 -4.50 1.79 -0.63
CA LEU A 38 -4.68 1.70 -2.07
C LEU A 38 -6.17 1.81 -2.41
N GLY A 39 -6.48 2.63 -3.40
CA GLY A 39 -7.78 2.75 -4.04
C GLY A 39 -7.67 2.16 -5.44
N PHE A 40 -8.60 1.29 -5.78
CA PHE A 40 -8.60 0.55 -7.03
C PHE A 40 -9.42 1.29 -8.11
N PRO A 41 -9.17 1.01 -9.39
CA PRO A 41 -10.08 1.36 -10.47
C PRO A 41 -11.49 0.84 -10.18
N SER A 42 -12.52 1.53 -10.69
CA SER A 42 -13.92 1.18 -10.44
C SER A 42 -14.30 -0.24 -10.91
N GLU A 43 -13.59 -0.79 -11.90
CA GLU A 43 -13.75 -2.18 -12.38
C GLU A 43 -13.54 -3.22 -11.27
N ALA A 44 -12.67 -2.93 -10.29
CA ALA A 44 -12.34 -3.88 -9.23
C ALA A 44 -13.47 -4.03 -8.20
N GLU A 45 -14.40 -3.08 -8.13
CA GLU A 45 -15.48 -3.02 -7.12
C GLU A 45 -14.98 -3.13 -5.66
N GLU A 46 -13.72 -2.81 -5.43
CA GLU A 46 -13.10 -2.82 -4.10
C GLU A 46 -13.56 -1.62 -3.25
N PRO A 47 -13.45 -1.70 -1.92
CA PRO A 47 -13.67 -0.55 -1.07
C PRO A 47 -12.81 0.66 -1.50
N PRO A 48 -13.28 1.90 -1.32
CA PRO A 48 -12.58 3.10 -1.80
C PRO A 48 -11.13 3.23 -1.31
N LYS A 49 -10.81 2.64 -0.16
CA LYS A 49 -9.51 2.73 0.50
C LYS A 49 -9.20 1.42 1.23
N VAL A 50 -8.17 0.70 0.78
CA VAL A 50 -7.78 -0.61 1.33
C VAL A 50 -6.37 -0.53 1.90
N LEU A 51 -6.16 -0.93 3.15
CA LEU A 51 -4.84 -0.95 3.78
C LEU A 51 -3.96 -2.02 3.14
N ARG A 52 -2.77 -1.66 2.67
CA ARG A 52 -1.80 -2.59 2.06
C ARG A 52 -0.47 -2.68 2.80
N GLY A 53 -0.12 -1.67 3.59
CA GLY A 53 1.12 -1.73 4.37
C GLY A 53 1.12 -0.74 5.52
N PHE A 54 1.90 -1.04 6.54
CA PHE A 54 2.22 -0.10 7.62
C PHE A 54 3.52 -0.53 8.28
N GLU A 55 4.24 0.41 8.86
CA GLU A 55 5.47 0.16 9.60
C GLU A 55 5.50 1.06 10.82
N ARG A 56 6.01 0.57 11.96
CA ARG A 56 6.24 1.43 13.13
C ARG A 56 7.64 1.99 13.08
N VAL A 57 7.74 3.31 13.04
CA VAL A 57 9.00 4.04 12.91
C VAL A 57 9.26 4.80 14.20
N TYR A 58 10.38 4.51 14.85
CA TYR A 58 10.83 5.21 16.04
C TYR A 58 11.78 6.34 15.67
N LEU A 59 11.59 7.53 16.26
CA LEU A 59 12.31 8.75 15.92
C LEU A 59 12.66 9.55 17.17
N ALA A 60 13.92 9.95 17.31
CA ALA A 60 14.33 10.99 18.25
C ALA A 60 13.73 12.35 17.87
N ALA A 61 13.72 13.29 18.82
CA ALA A 61 13.25 14.65 18.56
C ALA A 61 14.08 15.30 17.43
N GLY A 62 13.41 15.81 16.39
CA GLY A 62 14.05 16.38 15.20
C GLY A 62 14.58 15.37 14.18
N GLU A 63 14.54 14.07 14.46
CA GLU A 63 15.03 13.05 13.53
C GLU A 63 14.10 12.90 12.33
N SER A 64 14.69 12.62 11.16
CA SER A 64 13.98 12.23 9.95
C SER A 64 14.42 10.86 9.46
N LYS A 65 13.48 10.01 9.07
CA LYS A 65 13.76 8.69 8.48
C LYS A 65 12.99 8.52 7.18
N GLN A 66 13.66 7.93 6.20
CA GLN A 66 13.00 7.42 5.00
C GLN A 66 12.35 6.07 5.32
N VAL A 67 11.12 5.90 4.84
CA VAL A 67 10.31 4.69 4.99
C VAL A 67 9.99 4.17 3.59
N SER A 68 10.08 2.87 3.40
CA SER A 68 9.77 2.18 2.14
C SER A 68 8.70 1.12 2.40
N LEU A 69 7.53 1.27 1.77
CA LEU A 69 6.47 0.27 1.80
C LEU A 69 6.30 -0.34 0.41
N VAL A 70 6.36 -1.66 0.34
CA VAL A 70 6.31 -2.41 -0.93
C VAL A 70 4.89 -2.88 -1.21
N LEU A 71 4.43 -2.67 -2.44
CA LEU A 71 3.23 -3.28 -2.99
C LEU A 71 3.64 -4.49 -3.84
N THR A 72 3.12 -5.65 -3.49
CA THR A 72 3.27 -6.88 -4.24
C THR A 72 2.24 -6.99 -5.36
N GLN A 73 2.41 -7.96 -6.26
CA GLN A 73 1.40 -8.24 -7.29
C GLN A 73 0.03 -8.54 -6.67
N LYS A 74 -0.01 -9.21 -5.52
CA LYS A 74 -1.26 -9.48 -4.81
C LYS A 74 -1.92 -8.21 -4.29
N ASP A 75 -1.14 -7.23 -3.82
CA ASP A 75 -1.67 -6.00 -3.23
C ASP A 75 -2.39 -5.11 -4.25
N ILE A 76 -2.01 -5.20 -5.52
CA ILE A 76 -2.65 -4.49 -6.65
C ILE A 76 -3.66 -5.37 -7.40
N SER A 77 -3.88 -6.61 -6.95
CA SER A 77 -4.86 -7.52 -7.55
C SER A 77 -6.17 -7.50 -6.76
N TYR A 78 -7.28 -7.74 -7.45
CA TYR A 78 -8.59 -8.01 -6.86
C TYR A 78 -9.06 -9.41 -7.26
N TRP A 79 -10.01 -9.98 -6.50
CA TRP A 79 -10.57 -11.29 -6.83
C TRP A 79 -11.69 -11.15 -7.86
N ASN A 80 -11.46 -11.58 -9.10
CA ASN A 80 -12.50 -11.60 -10.12
C ASN A 80 -13.41 -12.82 -9.90
N VAL A 81 -14.62 -12.58 -9.38
CA VAL A 81 -15.60 -13.62 -9.04
C VAL A 81 -16.12 -14.39 -10.26
N VAL A 82 -16.12 -13.80 -11.46
CA VAL A 82 -16.58 -14.47 -12.69
C VAL A 82 -15.56 -15.49 -13.15
N ASN A 83 -14.29 -15.09 -13.18
CA ASN A 83 -13.20 -15.91 -13.69
C ASN A 83 -12.52 -16.77 -12.61
N GLN A 84 -12.86 -16.55 -11.33
CA GLN A 84 -12.28 -17.24 -10.17
C GLN A 84 -10.74 -17.16 -10.14
N ILE A 85 -10.22 -15.96 -10.44
CA ILE A 85 -8.77 -15.68 -10.46
C ILE A 85 -8.48 -14.31 -9.85
N TRP A 86 -7.26 -14.15 -9.36
CA TRP A 86 -6.70 -12.84 -9.02
C TRP A 86 -6.36 -12.09 -10.31
N THR A 87 -6.92 -10.89 -10.47
CA THR A 87 -6.76 -10.05 -11.65
C THR A 87 -6.26 -8.68 -11.24
N ILE A 88 -5.41 -8.06 -12.06
CA ILE A 88 -5.03 -6.66 -11.92
C ILE A 88 -5.99 -5.84 -12.79
N ALA A 89 -6.78 -4.96 -12.18
CA ALA A 89 -7.66 -4.06 -12.92
C ALA A 89 -6.81 -3.05 -13.68
N ARG A 90 -7.24 -2.67 -14.89
CA ARG A 90 -6.58 -1.60 -15.64
C ARG A 90 -7.18 -0.26 -15.27
N GLY A 91 -6.35 0.78 -15.26
CA GLY A 91 -6.76 2.15 -14.97
C GLY A 91 -6.04 2.76 -13.77
N THR A 92 -6.66 3.77 -13.19
CA THR A 92 -6.05 4.61 -12.17
C THR A 92 -6.13 3.99 -10.79
N TYR A 93 -4.98 3.71 -10.19
CA TYR A 93 -4.84 3.40 -8.77
C TYR A 93 -4.49 4.68 -8.01
N THR A 94 -5.02 4.82 -6.80
CA THR A 94 -4.68 5.94 -5.90
C THR A 94 -4.03 5.41 -4.63
N VAL A 95 -2.90 5.99 -4.25
CA VAL A 95 -2.14 5.67 -3.04
C VAL A 95 -2.30 6.81 -2.07
N TRP A 96 -2.58 6.47 -0.81
CA TRP A 96 -2.58 7.40 0.31
C TRP A 96 -1.61 6.94 1.39
N ILE A 97 -0.84 7.89 1.93
CA ILE A 97 -0.14 7.71 3.20
C ILE A 97 -0.92 8.50 4.26
N SER A 98 -1.35 7.79 5.30
CA SER A 98 -2.12 8.33 6.43
C SER A 98 -1.57 7.81 7.76
N THR A 99 -1.94 8.46 8.87
CA THR A 99 -1.65 7.97 10.23
C THR A 99 -2.85 7.24 10.85
N SER A 100 -4.01 7.28 10.17
CA SER A 100 -5.23 6.57 10.55
C SER A 100 -6.09 6.25 9.32
N ALA A 101 -7.12 5.41 9.51
CA ALA A 101 -8.11 5.11 8.48
C ALA A 101 -9.01 6.31 8.12
N ASN A 102 -8.98 7.39 8.92
CA ASN A 102 -9.80 8.57 8.69
C ASN A 102 -9.39 9.30 7.40
N ASN A 103 -10.37 9.66 6.57
CA ASN A 103 -10.15 10.39 5.32
C ASN A 103 -9.58 11.81 5.54
N PHE A 104 -9.81 12.41 6.70
CA PHE A 104 -9.24 13.72 7.03
C PHE A 104 -7.75 13.68 7.42
N ASP A 105 -7.17 12.48 7.56
CA ASP A 105 -5.81 12.27 8.04
C ASP A 105 -4.85 11.80 6.94
N VAL A 106 -5.18 12.12 5.69
CA VAL A 106 -4.29 11.91 4.55
C VAL A 106 -3.13 12.90 4.61
N LYS A 107 -1.90 12.38 4.67
CA LYS A 107 -0.66 13.18 4.64
C LYS A 107 -0.11 13.31 3.23
N LEU A 108 -0.17 12.24 2.43
CA LEU A 108 0.27 12.21 1.05
C LEU A 108 -0.75 11.48 0.18
N GLN A 109 -0.92 11.94 -1.05
CA GLN A 109 -1.75 11.30 -2.07
C GLN A 109 -1.07 11.36 -3.43
N ARG A 110 -1.04 10.22 -4.13
CA ARG A 110 -0.58 10.08 -5.51
C ARG A 110 -1.43 9.06 -6.26
N SER A 111 -1.44 9.15 -7.57
CA SER A 111 -2.12 8.18 -8.43
C SER A 111 -1.17 7.71 -9.53
N PHE A 112 -1.35 6.48 -9.97
CA PHE A 112 -0.61 5.89 -11.08
C PHE A 112 -1.55 5.02 -11.92
N ASN A 113 -1.19 4.79 -13.18
CA ASN A 113 -1.99 3.97 -14.10
C ASN A 113 -1.32 2.62 -14.33
N ILE A 114 -2.15 1.57 -14.40
CA ILE A 114 -1.79 0.25 -14.93
C ILE A 114 -2.58 -0.02 -16.20
#